data_AF-A0A094JZA3-F1
#
_entry.id   AF-A0A094JZA3-F1
#
_cell.length_a   1.000
_cell.length_b   1.000
_cell.length_c   1.000
_cell.angle_alpha   90.00
_cell.angle_beta   90.00
_cell.angle_gamma   90.00
#
_symmetry.space_group_name_H-M   'P 1'
#
loop_
_entity.id
_entity.type
_entity.pdbx_description
1 polymer ?
#
loop_
_entity_poly.entity_id
_entity_poly.type
_entity_poly.pdbx_seq_one_letter_code
_entity_poly.pdbx_strand_id
1 'polypeptide(L)'
;MMFSRYLVGLSMVRVAAAIAAYNRECGPTLDDTTATTDAEFYFDVTEDVDLFVSCAETVYECDTVLYGAKLFMMDSTKEPIPVGCRKRMSHLTTSHNYTGPLEVPGLTELYGIGIRGTYEGTYEDNGLLLPTNVTSIDLPDLVNITNSIIINNAASITSLNLPKLRHIEDLLLNFMGGPAINLTFPSLTDVSSIAIYGEIDTLDFPALNETRNTIMVNSTGNLDCDAFSKSLVNTTRYDQSGVSCASRRGNVTLTHVEPPKPTVTSGAFKIQEGSMVLTALLAYILAL
;
A
#
# COMPACT_ATOMS: atom_id res chain seq x y z
N MET A 1 -20.08 13.94 44.06
CA MET A 1 -20.73 14.33 42.79
C MET A 1 -19.80 15.30 42.06
N MET A 2 -18.98 14.78 41.16
CA MET A 2 -18.12 15.59 40.29
C MET A 2 -18.63 15.39 38.87
N PHE A 3 -19.36 16.38 38.37
CA PHE A 3 -19.78 16.44 36.96
C PHE A 3 -18.54 16.75 36.11
N SER A 4 -18.09 15.78 35.33
CA SER A 4 -17.02 15.96 34.34
C SER A 4 -17.52 16.82 33.18
N ARG A 5 -16.86 17.95 32.97
CA ARG A 5 -17.22 19.05 32.04
C ARG A 5 -16.81 18.82 30.58
N TYR A 6 -16.76 17.57 30.10
CA TYR A 6 -16.35 17.27 28.72
C TYR A 6 -17.50 17.02 27.73
N LEU A 7 -18.73 17.43 28.07
CA LEU A 7 -19.88 17.44 27.15
C LEU A 7 -20.22 18.89 26.76
N VAL A 8 -19.40 19.49 25.91
CA VAL A 8 -19.76 20.76 25.25
C VAL A 8 -19.45 20.62 23.77
N GLY A 9 -20.49 20.38 22.95
CA GLY A 9 -20.43 20.72 21.53
C GLY A 9 -21.21 19.86 20.54
N LEU A 10 -21.42 18.56 20.82
CA LEU A 10 -22.20 17.70 19.92
C LEU A 10 -23.57 17.46 20.53
N SER A 11 -24.61 18.06 19.93
CA SER A 11 -25.99 17.75 20.26
C SER A 11 -26.20 16.24 20.13
N MET A 12 -26.46 15.55 21.25
CA MET A 12 -26.75 14.10 21.25
C MET A 12 -27.92 13.74 20.32
N VAL A 13 -28.78 14.71 20.00
CA VAL A 13 -29.90 14.56 19.07
C VAL A 13 -29.44 14.45 17.61
N ARG A 14 -28.32 15.09 17.23
CA ARG A 14 -27.76 14.97 15.87
C ARG A 14 -27.01 13.65 15.68
N VAL A 15 -26.21 13.26 16.67
CA VAL A 15 -25.46 11.99 16.65
C VAL A 15 -26.37 10.77 16.49
N ALA A 16 -27.59 10.81 17.02
CA ALA A 16 -28.56 9.73 16.84
C ALA A 16 -29.15 9.62 15.41
N ALA A 17 -29.04 10.67 14.59
CA ALA A 17 -29.55 10.68 13.22
C ALA A 17 -28.56 10.10 12.19
N ALA A 18 -27.25 10.17 12.45
CA ALA A 18 -26.22 9.62 11.57
C ALA A 18 -25.87 8.14 11.81
N ILE A 19 -26.27 7.58 12.94
CA ILE A 19 -25.94 6.20 13.31
C ILE A 19 -27.14 5.32 12.95
N ALA A 20 -27.05 4.61 11.83
CA ALA A 20 -27.99 3.57 11.48
C ALA A 20 -27.52 2.21 12.03
N ALA A 21 -28.48 1.35 12.33
CA ALA A 21 -28.18 -0.04 12.67
C ALA A 21 -27.43 -0.71 11.51
N TYR A 22 -26.50 -1.61 11.84
CA TYR A 22 -25.73 -2.36 10.86
C TYR A 22 -26.64 -3.08 9.85
N ASN A 23 -26.38 -2.87 8.56
CA ASN A 23 -27.05 -3.62 7.51
C ASN A 23 -26.40 -5.00 7.38
N ARG A 24 -27.18 -6.06 7.59
CA ARG A 24 -26.70 -7.45 7.48
C ARG A 24 -26.38 -7.86 6.03
N GLU A 25 -26.80 -7.07 5.04
CA GLU A 25 -26.35 -7.24 3.65
C GLU A 25 -24.84 -6.94 3.50
N CYS A 26 -24.22 -6.20 4.43
CA CYS A 26 -22.78 -5.98 4.47
C CYS A 26 -22.00 -7.19 5.04
N GLY A 27 -22.66 -8.32 5.29
CA GLY A 27 -22.08 -9.53 5.88
C GLY A 27 -22.47 -9.73 7.35
N PRO A 28 -22.02 -10.82 8.00
CA PRO A 28 -22.42 -11.18 9.35
C PRO A 28 -21.82 -10.22 10.40
N THR A 29 -22.52 -10.11 11.52
CA THR A 29 -22.00 -9.45 12.71
C THR A 29 -20.95 -10.34 13.40
N LEU A 30 -19.99 -9.75 14.10
CA LEU A 30 -18.93 -10.46 14.87
C LEU A 30 -19.46 -11.54 15.84
N ASP A 31 -20.75 -11.48 16.21
CA ASP A 31 -21.42 -12.44 17.08
C ASP A 31 -21.91 -13.74 16.38
N ASP A 32 -21.84 -13.83 15.05
CA ASP A 32 -22.34 -14.98 14.27
C ASP A 32 -21.30 -15.48 13.25
N THR A 33 -20.14 -15.89 13.75
CA THR A 33 -19.03 -16.43 12.94
C THR A 33 -19.26 -17.87 12.46
N THR A 34 -20.42 -18.47 12.76
CA THR A 34 -20.75 -19.86 12.40
C THR A 34 -21.47 -20.01 11.06
N ALA A 35 -21.82 -18.89 10.41
CA ALA A 35 -22.56 -18.86 9.15
C ALA A 35 -21.72 -18.39 7.93
N THR A 36 -20.40 -18.38 8.06
CA THR A 36 -19.51 -17.87 7.01
C THR A 36 -19.42 -18.88 5.86
N THR A 37 -20.04 -18.57 4.72
CA THR A 37 -19.72 -19.22 3.44
C THR A 37 -18.68 -18.36 2.71
N ASP A 38 -17.91 -18.96 1.80
CA ASP A 38 -16.82 -18.28 1.05
C ASP A 38 -17.27 -16.95 0.40
N ALA A 39 -18.56 -16.78 0.12
CA ALA A 39 -19.17 -15.57 -0.46
C ALA A 39 -18.92 -14.27 0.35
N GLU A 40 -18.56 -14.33 1.63
CA GLU A 40 -18.24 -13.14 2.44
C GLU A 40 -16.87 -12.53 2.16
N PHE A 41 -15.99 -13.27 1.47
CA PHE A 41 -14.62 -12.82 1.19
C PHE A 41 -14.41 -12.42 -0.26
N TYR A 42 -15.34 -12.74 -1.16
CA TYR A 42 -15.13 -12.67 -2.60
C TYR A 42 -16.21 -11.85 -3.33
N PHE A 43 -15.77 -10.87 -4.10
CA PHE A 43 -16.54 -10.23 -5.17
C PHE A 43 -16.81 -11.24 -6.26
N ASP A 44 -18.08 -11.63 -6.40
CA ASP A 44 -18.49 -12.65 -7.36
C ASP A 44 -19.13 -12.04 -8.61
N VAL A 45 -19.89 -10.95 -8.46
CA VAL A 45 -20.60 -10.30 -9.57
C VAL A 45 -20.48 -8.77 -9.55
N THR A 46 -20.55 -8.17 -10.74
CA THR A 46 -20.50 -6.70 -10.93
C THR A 46 -21.72 -5.97 -10.35
N GLU A 47 -22.83 -6.67 -10.15
CA GLU A 47 -24.07 -6.11 -9.59
C GLU A 47 -23.92 -5.70 -8.11
N ASP A 48 -22.91 -6.22 -7.42
CA ASP A 48 -22.66 -5.96 -6.00
C ASP A 48 -21.75 -4.75 -5.73
N VAL A 49 -21.27 -4.08 -6.79
CA VAL A 49 -20.35 -2.93 -6.66
C VAL A 49 -20.92 -1.83 -5.75
N ASP A 50 -22.16 -1.41 -5.99
CA ASP A 50 -22.79 -0.34 -5.20
C ASP A 50 -22.98 -0.73 -3.73
N LEU A 51 -23.39 -1.99 -3.48
CA LEU A 51 -23.56 -2.52 -2.14
C LEU A 51 -22.20 -2.58 -1.42
N PHE A 52 -21.17 -3.11 -2.08
CA PHE A 52 -19.84 -3.18 -1.50
C PHE A 52 -19.28 -1.81 -1.18
N VAL A 53 -19.37 -0.84 -2.10
CA VAL A 53 -18.89 0.53 -1.87
C VAL A 53 -19.64 1.15 -0.69
N SER A 54 -20.96 1.00 -0.64
CA SER A 54 -21.77 1.47 0.49
C SER A 54 -21.28 0.86 1.81
N CYS A 55 -21.06 -0.45 1.87
CA CYS A 55 -20.58 -1.13 3.06
C CYS A 55 -19.15 -0.73 3.44
N ALA A 56 -18.22 -0.70 2.48
CA ALA A 56 -16.82 -0.35 2.71
C ALA A 56 -16.65 1.10 3.17
N GLU A 57 -17.51 2.02 2.70
CA GLU A 57 -17.42 3.44 3.04
C GLU A 57 -18.18 3.81 4.32
N THR A 58 -19.20 3.03 4.71
CA THR A 58 -20.11 3.42 5.78
C THR A 58 -20.14 2.49 6.99
N VAL A 59 -19.43 1.35 6.99
CA VAL A 59 -19.39 0.48 8.18
C VAL A 59 -18.34 0.95 9.20
N TYR A 60 -18.78 1.21 10.42
CA TYR A 60 -17.95 1.60 11.56
C TYR A 60 -18.12 0.65 12.72
N GLU A 61 -17.02 0.40 13.43
CA GLU A 61 -16.99 -0.34 14.70
C GLU A 61 -16.78 0.65 15.85
N CYS A 62 -17.66 0.62 16.85
CA CYS A 62 -17.62 1.52 18.01
C CYS A 62 -17.35 0.79 19.32
N ASP A 63 -16.73 1.47 20.29
CA ASP A 63 -16.33 0.88 21.59
C ASP A 63 -17.51 0.26 22.37
N THR A 64 -17.26 -0.93 22.91
CA THR A 64 -18.16 -1.67 23.81
C THR A 64 -18.54 -0.96 25.08
N VAL A 65 -17.65 -0.16 25.67
CA VAL A 65 -17.89 0.43 26.98
C VAL A 65 -18.91 1.57 26.88
N LEU A 66 -18.93 2.27 25.75
CA LEU A 66 -19.83 3.39 25.49
C LEU A 66 -21.10 2.97 24.74
N TYR A 67 -20.99 2.00 23.82
CA TYR A 67 -22.07 1.65 22.90
C TYR A 67 -22.45 0.15 22.91
N GLY A 68 -21.66 -0.71 23.57
CA GLY A 68 -21.68 -2.17 23.40
C GLY A 68 -21.25 -2.52 21.97
N ALA A 69 -20.05 -3.07 21.72
CA ALA A 69 -19.41 -2.92 20.42
C ALA A 69 -20.27 -3.61 19.39
N LYS A 70 -20.78 -2.75 18.52
CA LYS A 70 -21.71 -3.08 17.48
C LYS A 70 -21.17 -2.39 16.24
N LEU A 71 -21.35 -3.07 15.13
CA LEU A 71 -21.17 -2.44 13.84
C LEU A 71 -22.33 -1.45 13.66
N PHE A 72 -22.04 -0.36 12.97
CA PHE A 72 -23.02 0.66 12.63
C PHE A 72 -22.76 1.14 11.20
N MET A 73 -23.83 1.61 10.57
CA MET A 73 -23.73 2.32 9.30
C MET A 73 -23.68 3.81 9.61
N MET A 74 -22.64 4.51 9.14
CA MET A 74 -22.44 5.94 9.32
C MET A 74 -21.92 6.58 8.04
N ASP A 75 -22.51 7.70 7.64
CA ASP A 75 -22.06 8.48 6.49
C ASP A 75 -21.20 9.66 6.96
N SER A 76 -19.89 9.48 6.88
CA SER A 76 -18.90 10.50 7.28
C SER A 76 -18.97 11.79 6.45
N THR A 77 -19.62 11.76 5.28
CA THR A 77 -19.80 12.94 4.43
C THR A 77 -20.93 13.84 4.93
N LYS A 78 -21.89 13.28 5.68
CA LYS A 78 -23.04 14.00 6.23
C LYS A 78 -22.79 14.49 7.64
N GLU A 79 -22.14 13.67 8.47
CA GLU A 79 -21.95 13.96 9.89
C GLU A 79 -20.59 13.48 10.41
N PRO A 80 -20.02 14.14 11.44
CA PRO A 80 -18.75 13.71 12.01
C PRO A 80 -18.88 12.36 12.73
N ILE A 81 -17.87 11.50 12.56
CA ILE A 81 -17.81 10.19 13.21
C ILE A 81 -17.64 10.36 14.73
N PRO A 82 -18.46 9.67 15.56
CA PRO A 82 -18.36 9.75 17.02
C PRO A 82 -17.01 9.30 17.56
N VAL A 83 -16.60 9.87 18.69
CA VAL A 83 -15.40 9.43 19.41
C VAL A 83 -15.55 7.97 19.85
N GLY A 84 -14.53 7.16 19.61
CA GLY A 84 -14.55 5.74 19.92
C GLY A 84 -15.11 4.85 18.81
N CYS A 85 -15.46 5.44 17.66
CA CYS A 85 -15.79 4.70 16.44
C CYS A 85 -14.62 4.74 15.45
N ARG A 86 -14.36 3.63 14.77
CA ARG A 86 -13.36 3.51 13.70
C ARG A 86 -13.98 2.87 12.47
N LYS A 87 -13.59 3.32 11.28
CA LYS A 87 -14.04 2.71 10.02
C LYS A 87 -13.56 1.26 9.97
N ARG A 88 -14.45 0.34 9.59
CA ARG A 88 -14.08 -1.05 9.37
C ARG A 88 -13.55 -1.18 7.95
N MET A 89 -12.25 -1.41 7.82
CA MET A 89 -11.61 -1.53 6.52
C MET A 89 -11.96 -2.87 5.87
N SER A 90 -12.52 -2.82 4.66
CA SER A 90 -12.89 -4.01 3.88
C SER A 90 -11.72 -4.55 3.06
N HIS A 91 -11.79 -5.85 2.71
CA HIS A 91 -10.94 -6.45 1.70
C HIS A 91 -11.69 -6.54 0.38
N LEU A 92 -11.02 -6.23 -0.72
CA LEU A 92 -11.50 -6.49 -2.06
C LEU A 92 -10.79 -7.74 -2.59
N THR A 93 -11.45 -8.90 -2.51
CA THR A 93 -10.94 -10.13 -3.13
C THR A 93 -11.90 -10.57 -4.21
N THR A 94 -11.45 -10.96 -5.40
CA THR A 94 -12.38 -11.50 -6.42
C THR A 94 -12.57 -12.99 -6.24
N SER A 95 -13.77 -13.49 -6.54
CA SER A 95 -14.02 -14.93 -6.62
C SER A 95 -13.19 -15.53 -7.76
N HIS A 96 -12.93 -16.84 -7.66
CA HIS A 96 -12.24 -17.58 -8.72
C HIS A 96 -13.04 -17.64 -10.03
N ASN A 97 -14.36 -17.42 -9.96
CA ASN A 97 -15.26 -17.41 -11.11
C ASN A 97 -15.52 -16.00 -11.65
N TYR A 98 -15.00 -14.95 -11.01
CA TYR A 98 -15.17 -13.58 -11.50
C TYR A 98 -14.56 -13.45 -12.89
N THR A 99 -15.34 -12.91 -13.84
CA THR A 99 -14.89 -12.69 -15.21
C THR A 99 -15.15 -11.26 -15.66
N GLY A 100 -14.25 -10.70 -16.46
CA GLY A 100 -14.43 -9.37 -17.06
C GLY A 100 -13.81 -8.23 -16.26
N PRO A 101 -14.22 -6.98 -16.52
CA PRO A 101 -13.66 -5.79 -15.88
C PRO A 101 -14.10 -5.68 -14.42
N LEU A 102 -13.23 -5.18 -13.55
CA LEU A 102 -13.53 -4.81 -12.17
C LEU A 102 -13.50 -3.29 -12.03
N GLU A 103 -14.67 -2.66 -12.03
CA GLU A 103 -14.84 -1.21 -11.95
C GLU A 103 -15.56 -0.86 -10.66
N VAL A 104 -14.88 -0.19 -9.72
CA VAL A 104 -15.44 0.12 -8.39
C VAL A 104 -15.23 1.61 -8.07
N PRO A 105 -16.00 2.51 -8.70
CA PRO A 105 -15.95 3.93 -8.40
C PRO A 105 -16.50 4.23 -6.99
N GLY A 106 -16.09 5.34 -6.39
CA GLY A 106 -16.53 5.76 -5.06
C GLY A 106 -15.84 5.05 -3.89
N LEU A 107 -15.05 4.00 -4.14
CA LEU A 107 -14.23 3.33 -3.13
C LEU A 107 -12.97 4.13 -2.84
N THR A 108 -12.79 4.57 -1.60
CA THR A 108 -11.71 5.49 -1.20
C THR A 108 -10.64 4.82 -0.35
N GLU A 109 -11.00 3.83 0.45
CA GLU A 109 -10.08 3.15 1.36
C GLU A 109 -10.37 1.66 1.47
N LEU A 110 -9.31 0.86 1.56
CA LEU A 110 -9.39 -0.57 1.79
C LEU A 110 -8.35 -1.04 2.80
N TYR A 111 -8.58 -2.21 3.38
CA TYR A 111 -7.53 -2.92 4.07
C TYR A 111 -6.56 -3.52 3.04
N GLY A 112 -7.06 -4.22 2.01
CA GLY A 112 -6.22 -4.86 1.00
C GLY A 112 -6.99 -5.31 -0.24
N ILE A 113 -6.26 -5.62 -1.31
CA ILE A 113 -6.79 -6.15 -2.57
C ILE A 113 -6.14 -7.51 -2.85
N GLY A 114 -6.95 -8.52 -3.16
CA GLY A 114 -6.50 -9.86 -3.53
C GLY A 114 -7.15 -10.34 -4.83
N ILE A 115 -6.38 -10.41 -5.90
CA ILE A 115 -6.88 -10.96 -7.18
C ILE A 115 -5.94 -12.08 -7.58
N ARG A 116 -6.48 -13.29 -7.68
CA ARG A 116 -5.66 -14.49 -7.92
C ARG A 116 -6.35 -15.41 -8.90
N GLY A 117 -5.54 -16.09 -9.71
CA GLY A 117 -5.99 -17.25 -10.46
C GLY A 117 -6.43 -18.42 -9.56
N THR A 118 -6.98 -19.46 -10.17
CA THR A 118 -7.47 -20.66 -9.47
C THR A 118 -6.62 -21.88 -9.80
N TYR A 119 -6.68 -22.91 -8.96
CA TYR A 119 -6.06 -24.20 -9.26
C TYR A 119 -7.08 -25.14 -9.88
N GLU A 120 -6.73 -25.76 -11.00
CA GLU A 120 -7.43 -26.90 -11.53
C GLU A 120 -6.79 -28.19 -10.99
N GLY A 121 -7.50 -28.89 -10.10
CA GLY A 121 -7.04 -30.12 -9.45
C GLY A 121 -6.70 -29.95 -7.97
N THR A 122 -6.09 -30.96 -7.35
CA THR A 122 -5.65 -30.90 -5.95
C THR A 122 -4.21 -30.41 -5.84
N TYR A 123 -3.83 -29.83 -4.70
CA TYR A 123 -2.45 -29.44 -4.41
C TYR A 123 -1.47 -30.63 -4.54
N GLU A 124 -1.95 -31.85 -4.31
CA GLU A 124 -1.16 -33.08 -4.40
C GLU A 124 -0.84 -33.48 -5.86
N ASP A 125 -1.60 -33.00 -6.84
CA ASP A 125 -1.46 -33.37 -8.26
C ASP A 125 -0.61 -32.38 -9.08
N ASN A 126 0.02 -31.38 -8.46
CA ASN A 126 0.57 -30.21 -9.16
C ASN A 126 -0.48 -29.55 -10.08
N GLY A 127 -1.69 -29.34 -9.56
CA GLY A 127 -2.80 -28.78 -10.32
C GLY A 127 -2.42 -27.56 -11.16
N LEU A 128 -2.99 -27.45 -12.35
CA LEU A 128 -2.69 -26.38 -13.30
C LEU A 128 -3.19 -25.06 -12.70
N LEU A 129 -2.30 -24.09 -12.52
CA LEU A 129 -2.68 -22.76 -12.06
C LEU A 129 -3.30 -21.97 -13.23
N LEU A 130 -4.62 -21.87 -13.25
CA LEU A 130 -5.38 -21.12 -14.24
C LEU A 130 -5.36 -19.63 -13.92
N PRO A 131 -5.11 -18.74 -14.90
CA PRO A 131 -5.08 -17.30 -14.66
C PRO A 131 -6.47 -16.80 -14.24
N THR A 132 -6.48 -15.66 -13.53
CA THR A 132 -7.76 -14.98 -13.28
C THR A 132 -8.39 -14.54 -14.61
N ASN A 133 -9.72 -14.53 -14.65
CA ASN A 133 -10.50 -14.05 -15.78
C ASN A 133 -10.85 -12.56 -15.66
N VAL A 134 -10.32 -11.85 -14.65
CA VAL A 134 -10.36 -10.39 -14.57
C VAL A 134 -9.57 -9.81 -15.75
N THR A 135 -10.17 -8.89 -16.50
CA THR A 135 -9.57 -8.31 -17.71
C THR A 135 -8.99 -6.92 -17.50
N SER A 136 -9.53 -6.18 -16.54
CA SER A 136 -9.09 -4.82 -16.17
C SER A 136 -9.53 -4.50 -14.75
N ILE A 137 -8.80 -3.59 -14.09
CA ILE A 137 -9.14 -3.10 -12.75
C ILE A 137 -9.13 -1.57 -12.79
N ASP A 138 -10.25 -0.96 -12.43
CA ASP A 138 -10.41 0.49 -12.34
C ASP A 138 -10.98 0.90 -10.98
N LEU A 139 -10.13 1.50 -10.14
CA LEU A 139 -10.50 2.04 -8.82
C LEU A 139 -10.12 3.53 -8.79
N PRO A 140 -10.89 4.38 -9.49
CA PRO A 140 -10.50 5.77 -9.78
C PRO A 140 -10.47 6.68 -8.54
N ASP A 141 -11.18 6.28 -7.49
CA ASP A 141 -11.32 7.03 -6.24
C ASP A 141 -10.46 6.50 -5.09
N LEU A 142 -9.77 5.37 -5.28
CA LEU A 142 -9.03 4.71 -4.22
C LEU A 142 -7.80 5.52 -3.84
N VAL A 143 -7.71 5.91 -2.56
CA VAL A 143 -6.65 6.75 -2.00
C VAL A 143 -5.71 5.95 -1.12
N ASN A 144 -6.24 5.10 -0.24
CA ASN A 144 -5.45 4.41 0.79
C ASN A 144 -5.72 2.91 0.81
N ILE A 145 -4.65 2.13 0.94
CA ILE A 145 -4.71 0.72 1.30
C ILE A 145 -3.85 0.51 2.53
N THR A 146 -4.41 -0.10 3.57
CA THR A 146 -3.69 -0.27 4.85
C THR A 146 -2.60 -1.33 4.75
N ASN A 147 -2.87 -2.41 4.02
CA ASN A 147 -2.00 -3.57 3.84
C ASN A 147 -1.54 -3.63 2.37
N SER A 148 -1.89 -4.68 1.64
CA SER A 148 -1.28 -4.99 0.34
C SER A 148 -2.26 -5.03 -0.83
N ILE A 149 -1.77 -4.74 -2.03
CA ILE A 149 -2.34 -5.17 -3.30
C ILE A 149 -1.57 -6.40 -3.74
N ILE A 150 -2.27 -7.53 -3.87
CA ILE A 150 -1.71 -8.77 -4.36
C ILE A 150 -2.52 -9.22 -5.58
N ILE A 151 -1.93 -9.03 -6.75
CA ILE A 151 -2.45 -9.51 -8.03
C ILE A 151 -1.53 -10.61 -8.52
N ASN A 152 -2.01 -11.86 -8.56
CA ASN A 152 -1.23 -13.03 -8.94
C ASN A 152 -1.89 -13.84 -10.05
N ASN A 153 -1.06 -14.41 -10.92
CA ASN A 153 -1.50 -15.20 -12.06
C ASN A 153 -2.55 -14.47 -12.90
N ALA A 154 -2.24 -13.24 -13.28
CA ALA A 154 -3.18 -12.32 -13.91
C ALA A 154 -2.87 -12.07 -15.39
N ALA A 155 -2.65 -13.15 -16.15
CA ALA A 155 -2.34 -13.08 -17.57
C ALA A 155 -3.45 -12.40 -18.42
N SER A 156 -4.69 -12.40 -17.94
CA SER A 156 -5.82 -11.78 -18.65
C SER A 156 -5.94 -10.27 -18.44
N ILE A 157 -5.24 -9.71 -17.44
CA ILE A 157 -5.35 -8.27 -17.11
C ILE A 157 -4.57 -7.44 -18.12
N THR A 158 -5.25 -6.47 -18.72
CA THR A 158 -4.70 -5.57 -19.73
C THR A 158 -4.53 -4.14 -19.24
N SER A 159 -5.22 -3.76 -18.14
CA SER A 159 -5.11 -2.45 -17.54
C SER A 159 -5.34 -2.48 -16.02
N LEU A 160 -4.61 -1.61 -15.32
CA LEU A 160 -4.72 -1.35 -13.89
C LEU A 160 -4.72 0.16 -13.66
N ASN A 161 -5.83 0.72 -13.20
CA ASN A 161 -6.00 2.16 -13.00
C ASN A 161 -6.23 2.50 -11.53
N LEU A 162 -5.23 3.13 -10.91
CA LEU A 162 -5.21 3.52 -9.49
C LEU A 162 -4.68 4.97 -9.34
N PRO A 163 -5.32 5.96 -10.00
CA PRO A 163 -4.72 7.28 -10.20
C PRO A 163 -4.59 8.10 -8.92
N LYS A 164 -5.42 7.82 -7.91
CA LYS A 164 -5.43 8.54 -6.63
C LYS A 164 -4.74 7.79 -5.49
N LEU A 165 -4.24 6.57 -5.73
CA LEU A 165 -3.61 5.77 -4.69
C LEU A 165 -2.36 6.48 -4.18
N ARG A 166 -2.31 6.76 -2.87
CA ARG A 166 -1.23 7.52 -2.20
C ARG A 166 -0.40 6.67 -1.27
N HIS A 167 -1.04 5.75 -0.54
CA HIS A 167 -0.45 4.98 0.54
C HIS A 167 -0.86 3.51 0.43
N ILE A 168 0.13 2.63 0.54
CA ILE A 168 -0.01 1.17 0.53
C ILE A 168 1.19 0.56 1.26
N GLU A 169 1.03 -0.58 1.92
CA GLU A 169 2.17 -1.30 2.50
C GLU A 169 2.94 -2.02 1.40
N ASP A 170 2.33 -3.00 0.73
CA ASP A 170 3.02 -3.80 -0.29
C ASP A 170 2.27 -3.84 -1.63
N LEU A 171 3.00 -3.63 -2.71
CA LEU A 171 2.50 -3.73 -4.08
C LEU A 171 3.12 -4.97 -4.76
N LEU A 172 2.35 -6.05 -4.87
CA LEU A 172 2.77 -7.28 -5.55
C LEU A 172 1.88 -7.53 -6.76
N LEU A 173 2.46 -7.39 -7.95
CA LEU A 173 1.78 -7.52 -9.24
C LEU A 173 2.47 -8.58 -10.10
N ASN A 174 1.71 -9.59 -10.53
CA ASN A 174 2.22 -10.65 -11.40
C ASN A 174 1.28 -10.88 -12.59
N PHE A 175 1.68 -10.31 -13.72
CA PHE A 175 1.04 -10.39 -15.04
C PHE A 175 1.78 -11.35 -15.99
N MET A 176 2.59 -12.28 -15.45
CA MET A 176 3.34 -13.23 -16.28
C MET A 176 2.41 -14.03 -17.20
N GLY A 177 2.80 -14.17 -18.46
CA GLY A 177 2.02 -14.84 -19.50
C GLY A 177 0.91 -13.98 -20.12
N GLY A 178 0.69 -12.76 -19.61
CA GLY A 178 -0.23 -11.79 -20.19
C GLY A 178 0.39 -10.90 -21.28
N PRO A 179 -0.41 -10.04 -21.91
CA PRO A 179 0.07 -9.09 -22.90
C PRO A 179 0.93 -7.99 -22.27
N ALA A 180 1.59 -7.21 -23.11
CA ALA A 180 2.31 -6.02 -22.67
C ALA A 180 1.37 -5.04 -21.94
N ILE A 181 1.78 -4.60 -20.74
CA ILE A 181 1.02 -3.66 -19.91
C ILE A 181 1.89 -2.44 -19.55
N ASN A 182 1.22 -1.29 -19.48
CA ASN A 182 1.78 -0.01 -19.07
C ASN A 182 1.23 0.34 -17.69
N LEU A 183 2.11 0.63 -16.75
CA LEU A 183 1.75 0.90 -15.36
C LEU A 183 2.21 2.30 -14.95
N THR A 184 1.30 3.06 -14.35
CA THR A 184 1.63 4.38 -13.81
C THR A 184 0.86 4.59 -12.52
N PHE A 185 1.58 4.99 -11.47
CA PHE A 185 1.02 5.28 -10.15
C PHE A 185 1.26 6.75 -9.81
N PRO A 186 0.45 7.67 -10.38
CA PRO A 186 0.80 9.08 -10.42
C PRO A 186 0.74 9.77 -9.04
N SER A 187 -0.04 9.22 -8.11
CA SER A 187 -0.21 9.78 -6.77
C SER A 187 0.49 8.99 -5.66
N LEU A 188 1.14 7.86 -5.99
CA LEU A 188 1.71 6.97 -4.97
C LEU A 188 2.93 7.63 -4.34
N THR A 189 2.86 7.91 -3.04
CA THR A 189 3.89 8.67 -2.30
C THR A 189 4.68 7.84 -1.31
N ASP A 190 4.05 6.87 -0.67
CA ASP A 190 4.63 5.99 0.36
C ASP A 190 4.23 4.54 0.08
N VAL A 191 5.23 3.67 -0.06
CA VAL A 191 5.06 2.22 -0.18
C VAL A 191 6.21 1.50 0.52
N SER A 192 5.90 0.42 1.24
CA SER A 192 6.93 -0.39 1.90
C SER A 192 7.76 -1.15 0.86
N SER A 193 7.11 -1.97 0.03
CA SER A 193 7.78 -2.82 -0.96
C SER A 193 7.03 -2.87 -2.29
N ILE A 194 7.78 -3.02 -3.39
CA ILE A 194 7.23 -3.17 -4.74
C ILE A 194 7.82 -4.41 -5.39
N ALA A 195 6.97 -5.31 -5.89
CA ALA A 195 7.35 -6.49 -6.66
C ALA A 195 6.45 -6.61 -7.90
N ILE A 196 7.03 -6.45 -9.09
CA ILE A 196 6.28 -6.46 -10.36
C ILE A 196 6.89 -7.48 -11.33
N TYR A 197 6.04 -8.33 -11.90
CA TYR A 197 6.39 -9.37 -12.86
C TYR A 197 5.44 -9.33 -14.06
N GLY A 198 5.94 -9.54 -15.27
CA GLY A 198 5.12 -9.66 -16.49
C GLY A 198 5.75 -8.99 -17.70
N GLU A 199 5.01 -8.87 -18.79
CA GLU A 199 5.46 -8.09 -19.96
C GLU A 199 5.18 -6.60 -19.70
N ILE A 200 6.15 -5.89 -19.10
CA ILE A 200 6.00 -4.47 -18.75
C ILE A 200 6.80 -3.62 -19.74
N ASP A 201 6.13 -2.74 -20.47
CA ASP A 201 6.78 -1.84 -21.43
C ASP A 201 7.07 -0.46 -20.81
N THR A 202 6.18 0.02 -19.94
CA THR A 202 6.38 1.27 -19.18
C THR A 202 5.95 1.09 -17.72
N LEU A 203 6.71 1.71 -16.81
CA LEU A 203 6.45 1.69 -15.38
C LEU A 203 6.94 3.00 -14.77
N ASP A 204 6.03 3.77 -14.17
CA ASP A 204 6.36 5.08 -13.59
C ASP A 204 5.71 5.32 -12.22
N PHE A 205 6.49 5.93 -11.33
CA PHE A 205 6.11 6.33 -9.97
C PHE A 205 6.49 7.81 -9.72
N PRO A 206 5.84 8.78 -10.40
CA PRO A 206 6.33 10.17 -10.44
C PRO A 206 6.23 10.91 -9.10
N ALA A 207 5.34 10.48 -8.20
CA ALA A 207 5.16 11.08 -6.88
C ALA A 207 5.81 10.28 -5.74
N LEU A 208 6.46 9.16 -6.05
CA LEU A 208 7.02 8.28 -5.03
C LEU A 208 8.17 8.99 -4.35
N ASN A 209 8.07 9.13 -3.02
CA ASN A 209 9.04 9.87 -2.23
C ASN A 209 9.90 8.91 -1.39
N GLU A 210 9.29 7.84 -0.86
CA GLU A 210 9.97 6.93 0.04
C GLU A 210 9.54 5.48 -0.18
N THR A 211 10.51 4.57 -0.16
CA THR A 211 10.28 3.14 0.09
C THR A 211 11.11 2.59 1.24
N ARG A 212 10.47 1.78 2.07
CA ARG A 212 11.09 1.17 3.26
C ARG A 212 11.93 -0.05 2.93
N ASN A 213 11.57 -0.76 1.85
CA ASN A 213 12.23 -1.97 1.37
C ASN A 213 12.56 -1.86 -0.12
N THR A 214 12.96 -3.00 -0.69
CA THR A 214 13.37 -3.17 -2.08
C THR A 214 12.24 -2.97 -3.08
N ILE A 215 12.58 -2.34 -4.20
CA ILE A 215 11.77 -2.29 -5.43
C ILE A 215 12.33 -3.34 -6.38
N MET A 216 11.52 -4.33 -6.74
CA MET A 216 11.88 -5.41 -7.66
C MET A 216 10.96 -5.43 -8.87
N VAL A 217 11.54 -5.36 -10.05
CA VAL A 217 10.82 -5.42 -11.32
C VAL A 217 11.50 -6.46 -12.20
N ASN A 218 10.75 -7.48 -12.61
CA ASN A 218 11.19 -8.47 -13.59
C ASN A 218 10.24 -8.46 -14.77
N SER A 219 10.60 -7.65 -15.77
CA SER A 219 9.83 -7.48 -16.99
C SER A 219 10.32 -8.43 -18.09
N THR A 220 9.41 -9.06 -18.81
CA THR A 220 9.70 -9.68 -20.10
C THR A 220 9.48 -8.72 -21.27
N GLY A 221 9.08 -7.47 -21.00
CA GLY A 221 8.84 -6.42 -21.99
C GLY A 221 10.06 -5.52 -22.25
N ASN A 222 9.81 -4.36 -22.85
CA ASN A 222 10.82 -3.40 -23.29
C ASN A 222 11.09 -2.26 -22.31
N LEU A 223 10.80 -2.46 -21.02
CA LEU A 223 11.06 -1.47 -19.96
C LEU A 223 12.52 -0.99 -19.98
N ASP A 224 12.71 0.33 -19.97
CA ASP A 224 14.03 0.94 -19.84
C ASP A 224 14.47 0.92 -18.36
N CYS A 225 15.10 -0.18 -17.94
CA CYS A 225 15.54 -0.35 -16.55
C CYS A 225 16.56 0.70 -16.10
N ASP A 226 17.36 1.27 -17.00
CA ASP A 226 18.31 2.35 -16.69
C ASP A 226 17.56 3.65 -16.36
N ALA A 227 16.60 4.03 -17.20
CA ALA A 227 15.78 5.23 -16.96
C ALA A 227 14.91 5.07 -15.70
N PHE A 228 14.25 3.91 -15.55
CA PHE A 228 13.43 3.57 -14.40
C PHE A 228 14.23 3.60 -13.09
N SER A 229 15.40 2.96 -13.04
CA SER A 229 16.18 2.93 -11.80
C SER A 229 16.72 4.31 -11.43
N LYS A 230 17.09 5.14 -12.43
CA LYS A 230 17.52 6.53 -12.20
C LYS A 230 16.42 7.43 -11.64
N SER A 231 15.17 7.24 -12.06
CA SER A 231 14.05 8.04 -11.52
C SER A 231 13.79 7.75 -10.04
N LEU A 232 14.22 6.58 -9.55
CA LEU A 232 13.98 6.10 -8.18
C LEU A 232 15.21 6.23 -7.25
N VAL A 233 16.33 6.79 -7.71
CA VAL A 233 17.57 6.81 -6.93
C VAL A 233 17.45 7.58 -5.61
N ASN A 234 16.54 8.56 -5.56
CA ASN A 234 16.30 9.39 -4.38
C ASN A 234 15.12 8.91 -3.53
N THR A 235 14.38 7.89 -3.97
CA THR A 235 13.15 7.43 -3.32
C THR A 235 13.38 6.24 -2.40
N THR A 236 14.54 5.60 -2.46
CA THR A 236 14.89 4.44 -1.63
C THR A 236 15.72 4.88 -0.42
N ARG A 237 15.41 4.39 0.78
CA ARG A 237 16.24 4.66 1.96
C ARG A 237 17.58 3.92 1.87
N TYR A 238 18.66 4.68 2.07
CA TYR A 238 20.05 4.28 1.84
C TYR A 238 20.54 3.09 2.70
N ASP A 239 19.85 2.73 3.78
CA ASP A 239 20.29 1.75 4.77
C ASP A 239 19.69 0.34 4.58
N GLN A 240 18.59 0.19 3.85
CA GLN A 240 17.85 -1.09 3.72
C GLN A 240 17.20 -1.34 2.35
N SER A 241 17.10 -0.33 1.47
CA SER A 241 16.31 -0.40 0.23
C SER A 241 17.20 -0.26 -1.02
N GLY A 242 16.86 -1.00 -2.08
CA GLY A 242 17.49 -0.88 -3.40
C GLY A 242 16.50 -1.09 -4.53
N VAL A 243 16.94 -0.81 -5.76
CA VAL A 243 16.15 -1.04 -6.98
C VAL A 243 16.80 -2.17 -7.78
N SER A 244 16.05 -3.23 -8.03
CA SER A 244 16.43 -4.31 -8.93
C SER A 244 15.45 -4.37 -10.08
N CYS A 245 15.91 -4.03 -11.29
CA CYS A 245 15.11 -4.07 -12.51
C CYS A 245 15.77 -4.99 -13.53
N ALA A 246 14.99 -5.90 -14.11
CA ALA A 246 15.39 -6.70 -15.26
C ALA A 246 14.34 -6.57 -16.36
N SER A 247 14.79 -6.40 -17.61
CA SER A 247 13.95 -6.37 -18.80
C SER A 247 14.66 -6.96 -20.01
N ARG A 248 13.98 -7.05 -21.17
CA ARG A 248 14.65 -7.41 -22.44
C ARG A 248 15.73 -6.41 -22.86
N ARG A 249 15.65 -5.17 -22.39
CA ARG A 249 16.63 -4.11 -22.71
C ARG A 249 17.87 -4.14 -21.84
N GLY A 250 17.83 -4.82 -20.70
CA GLY A 250 18.98 -4.95 -19.80
C GLY A 250 18.57 -5.21 -18.35
N ASN A 251 19.56 -5.34 -17.48
CA ASN A 251 19.36 -5.45 -16.05
C ASN A 251 20.12 -4.32 -15.33
N VAL A 252 19.51 -3.84 -14.25
CA VAL A 252 20.07 -2.81 -13.39
C VAL A 252 19.81 -3.21 -11.96
N THR A 253 20.86 -3.19 -11.15
CA THR A 253 20.71 -3.32 -9.71
C THR A 253 21.40 -2.12 -9.08
N LEU A 254 20.60 -1.20 -8.55
CA LEU A 254 21.09 -0.15 -7.68
C LEU A 254 21.21 -0.73 -6.28
N THR A 255 22.40 -1.23 -5.99
CA THR A 255 22.82 -1.55 -4.63
C THR A 255 23.53 -0.34 -4.05
N HIS A 256 23.40 -0.16 -2.74
CA HIS A 256 24.09 0.89 -2.00
C HIS A 256 25.61 0.89 -2.29
N VAL A 257 26.14 2.05 -2.68
CA VAL A 257 27.57 2.36 -2.62
C VAL A 257 27.77 3.21 -1.38
N GLU A 258 28.45 2.67 -0.36
CA GLU A 258 28.83 3.42 0.83
C GLU A 258 29.62 4.65 0.37
N PRO A 259 29.24 5.89 0.75
CA PRO A 259 30.03 7.05 0.39
C PRO A 259 31.47 6.80 0.88
N PRO A 260 32.49 7.10 0.05
CA PRO A 260 33.87 6.79 0.41
C PRO A 260 34.14 7.42 1.77
N LYS A 261 34.50 6.59 2.76
CA LYS A 261 34.92 7.08 4.08
C LYS A 261 35.93 8.20 3.81
N PRO A 262 35.74 9.40 4.37
CA PRO A 262 36.70 10.47 4.18
C PRO A 262 38.05 9.91 4.60
N THR A 263 38.97 9.84 3.66
CA THR A 263 40.33 9.41 3.93
C THR A 263 40.87 10.40 4.94
N VAL A 264 40.85 10.01 6.22
CA VAL A 264 41.59 10.72 7.25
C VAL A 264 43.03 10.52 6.85
N THR A 265 43.52 11.45 6.05
CA THR A 265 44.93 11.57 5.74
C THR A 265 45.50 12.07 7.05
N SER A 266 45.79 11.14 7.95
CA SER A 266 46.67 11.38 9.09
C SER A 266 48.01 11.77 8.46
N GLY A 267 48.15 13.06 8.16
CA GLY A 267 49.42 13.65 7.80
C GLY A 267 50.35 13.36 8.96
N ALA A 268 51.25 12.41 8.76
CA ALA A 268 52.35 12.18 9.66
C ALA A 268 53.17 13.48 9.68
N PHE A 269 52.89 14.33 10.67
CA PHE A 269 53.74 15.46 11.00
C PHE A 269 55.07 14.89 11.50
N LYS A 270 56.01 14.79 10.57
CA LYS A 270 57.40 14.49 10.84
C LYS A 270 57.98 15.72 11.54
N ILE A 271 57.98 15.71 12.88
CA ILE A 271 58.69 16.73 13.65
C ILE A 271 60.18 16.44 13.47
N GLN A 272 60.81 17.21 12.59
CA GLN A 272 62.25 17.28 12.46
C GLN A 272 62.75 18.16 13.61
N GLU A 273 63.63 17.59 14.44
CA GLU A 273 64.33 18.29 15.52
C GLU A 273 64.96 19.60 15.03
N GLY A 274 64.61 20.72 15.66
CA GLY A 274 65.26 21.99 15.38
C GLY A 274 64.55 23.22 15.95
N SER A 275 64.94 23.59 17.17
CA SER A 275 65.05 24.97 17.67
C SER A 275 63.76 25.82 17.86
N MET A 276 63.37 25.89 19.15
CA MET A 276 62.92 27.06 19.94
C MET A 276 61.95 28.11 19.36
N VAL A 277 61.02 28.48 20.26
CA VAL A 277 60.15 29.67 20.29
C VAL A 277 58.73 29.49 19.72
N LEU A 278 57.81 28.97 20.55
CA LEU A 278 56.45 29.53 20.67
C LEU A 278 55.74 29.09 21.96
N THR A 279 56.39 29.27 23.11
CA THR A 279 55.78 29.17 24.45
C THR A 279 54.93 30.41 24.77
N ALA A 280 53.96 30.74 23.93
CA ALA A 280 53.11 31.93 24.14
C ALA A 280 51.59 31.71 23.94
N LEU A 281 51.14 30.55 23.44
CA LEU A 281 49.72 30.33 23.14
C LEU A 281 48.96 29.45 24.15
N LEU A 282 49.66 28.81 25.10
CA LEU A 282 49.01 27.96 26.13
C LEU A 282 48.68 28.68 27.45
N ALA A 283 49.03 29.96 27.59
CA ALA A 283 48.68 30.76 28.77
C ALA A 283 47.36 31.54 28.63
N TYR A 284 46.75 31.60 27.43
CA TYR A 284 45.56 32.42 27.17
C TYR A 284 44.23 31.63 27.22
N ILE A 285 44.27 30.30 27.38
CA ILE A 285 43.05 29.46 27.36
C ILE A 285 42.59 29.05 28.77
N LEU A 286 43.33 29.39 29.83
CA LEU A 286 42.94 29.10 31.23
C LEU A 286 42.44 30.33 32.01
N ALA A 287 42.13 31.43 31.32
CA ALA A 287 41.52 32.61 31.93
C ALA A 287 40.50 33.26 31.00
N LEU A 288 39.41 32.53 30.70
CA LEU A 288 38.12 33.07 30.25
C LEU A 288 37.01 32.06 30.58
#